data_AF-A0A0A9C0Y1-F1
#
_entry.id   AF-A0A0A9C0Y1-F1
#
_cell.length_a   1.000
_cell.length_b   1.000
_cell.length_c   1.000
_cell.angle_alpha   90.00
_cell.angle_beta   90.00
_cell.angle_gamma   90.00
#
_symmetry.space_group_name_H-M   'P 1'
#
loop_
_entity.id
_entity.type
_entity.pdbx_description
1 polymer ?
#
loop_
_entity_poly.entity_id
_entity_poly.type
_entity_poly.pdbx_seq_one_letter_code
_entity_poly.pdbx_strand_id
1 'polypeptide(L)'
;MDEKCIHLAELAATAVDFPKTGKLVTMPPSLRPKIYPDFMGKEDSMSYKSEKILGRLYRSIKEASSGDLESEETCTLSDLPYDTDLEVPGASDFLSNAWQCKCSYEAQLNALLNQYKVRTEAELVTEHIWSLPKYNSRKQGDMKERLKNAYCALRKEFRGIFESIETDQTEISDDEKNRVYEMKASAWYQVTYHPKWVQKSREMLEPEGEEMPARLSFAWIPVDYLVRIKIRCRGDVKVDCRRPVERLAAYIS
;
A
#
# COMPACT_ATOMS: atom_id res chain seq x y z
N MET A 1 38.07 -21.63 4.90
CA MET A 1 36.83 -21.45 5.70
C MET A 1 37.05 -22.12 7.05
N ASP A 2 36.20 -21.87 8.05
CA ASP A 2 36.26 -22.57 9.34
C ASP A 2 35.74 -24.01 9.19
N GLU A 3 36.53 -25.00 9.62
CA GLU A 3 36.20 -26.43 9.56
C GLU A 3 34.90 -26.76 10.32
N LYS A 4 34.63 -26.06 11.42
CA LYS A 4 33.39 -26.23 12.20
C LYS A 4 32.17 -25.81 11.40
N CYS A 5 32.30 -24.77 10.56
CA CYS A 5 31.22 -24.32 9.68
C CYS A 5 30.96 -25.31 8.54
N ILE A 6 32.01 -25.91 7.97
CA ILE A 6 31.89 -26.95 6.94
C ILE A 6 31.15 -28.16 7.53
N HIS A 7 31.60 -28.66 8.67
CA HIS A 7 30.98 -29.81 9.32
C HIS A 7 29.52 -29.56 9.75
N LEU A 8 29.20 -28.35 10.25
CA LEU A 8 27.81 -27.96 10.50
C LEU A 8 26.95 -27.95 9.23
N ALA A 9 27.49 -27.54 8.08
CA ALA A 9 26.76 -27.54 6.81
C ALA A 9 26.47 -28.97 6.31
N GLU A 10 27.41 -29.90 6.45
CA GLU A 10 27.23 -31.32 6.13
C GLU A 10 26.13 -31.97 6.99
N LEU A 11 26.15 -31.70 8.30
CA LEU A 11 25.13 -32.18 9.24
C LEU A 11 23.75 -31.59 8.91
N ALA A 12 23.68 -30.31 8.57
CA ALA A 12 22.44 -29.65 8.17
C ALA A 12 21.87 -30.21 6.86
N ALA A 13 22.72 -30.44 5.84
CA ALA A 13 22.30 -31.05 4.59
C ALA A 13 21.73 -32.47 4.81
N THR A 14 22.43 -33.28 5.61
CA THR A 14 21.99 -34.65 5.96
C THR A 14 20.67 -34.64 6.72
N ALA A 15 20.46 -33.67 7.63
CA ALA A 15 19.21 -33.52 8.38
C ALA A 15 18.02 -33.12 7.49
N VAL A 16 18.21 -32.31 6.46
CA VAL A 16 17.16 -31.95 5.48
C VAL A 16 16.73 -33.16 4.66
N ASP A 17 17.67 -34.04 4.30
CA ASP A 17 17.38 -35.30 3.58
C ASP A 17 16.91 -36.46 4.49
N PHE A 18 16.66 -36.22 5.78
CA PHE A 18 16.09 -37.21 6.69
C PHE A 18 14.81 -37.91 6.15
N PRO A 19 13.82 -37.21 5.57
CA PRO A 19 12.60 -37.85 5.04
C PRO A 19 12.86 -38.82 3.88
N LYS A 20 14.00 -38.69 3.18
CA LYS A 20 14.39 -39.58 2.06
C LYS A 20 15.33 -40.70 2.51
N THR A 21 16.20 -40.42 3.47
CA THR A 21 17.33 -41.30 3.83
C THR A 21 17.15 -42.04 5.16
N GLY A 22 16.22 -41.61 6.01
CA GLY A 22 16.02 -42.13 7.36
C GLY A 22 17.18 -41.89 8.34
N LYS A 23 18.25 -41.19 7.92
CA LYS A 23 19.46 -40.96 8.75
C LYS A 23 19.22 -39.84 9.75
N LEU A 24 18.92 -40.20 11.00
CA LEU A 24 18.79 -39.24 12.08
C LEU A 24 20.14 -38.60 12.40
N VAL A 25 20.20 -37.26 12.39
CA VAL A 25 21.38 -36.48 12.74
C VAL A 25 21.08 -35.64 13.98
N THR A 26 21.98 -35.67 14.95
CA THR A 26 21.91 -34.84 16.18
C THR A 26 23.09 -33.87 16.22
N MET A 27 22.86 -32.64 16.72
CA MET A 27 23.88 -31.59 16.67
C MET A 27 24.90 -31.75 17.82
N PRO A 28 26.20 -32.00 17.52
CA PRO A 28 27.23 -32.30 18.53
C PRO A 28 27.41 -31.19 19.57
N PRO A 29 27.59 -31.50 20.86
CA PRO A 29 27.79 -30.49 21.91
C PRO A 29 28.97 -29.54 21.66
N SER A 30 30.04 -30.02 21.00
CA SER A 30 31.22 -29.24 20.64
C SER A 30 30.98 -28.15 19.60
N LEU A 31 29.90 -28.26 18.81
CA LEU A 31 29.50 -27.29 17.79
C LEU A 31 28.40 -26.33 18.30
N ARG A 32 27.92 -26.49 19.54
CA ARG A 32 26.91 -25.60 20.13
C ARG A 32 27.56 -24.27 20.56
N PRO A 33 27.19 -23.12 19.95
CA PRO A 33 27.66 -21.84 20.44
C PRO A 33 27.08 -21.55 21.83
N LYS A 34 27.95 -21.09 22.74
CA LYS A 34 27.57 -20.66 24.11
C LYS A 34 27.06 -19.22 24.15
N ILE A 35 27.58 -18.38 23.25
CA ILE A 35 27.25 -16.96 23.11
C ILE A 35 26.93 -16.73 21.63
N TYR A 36 25.89 -15.96 21.35
CA TYR A 36 25.33 -15.74 20.02
C TYR A 36 25.63 -14.32 19.52
N PRO A 37 25.71 -14.09 18.21
CA PRO A 37 25.67 -12.73 17.67
C PRO A 37 24.41 -11.99 18.09
N ASP A 38 24.53 -10.71 18.40
CA ASP A 38 23.44 -9.78 18.72
C ASP A 38 22.26 -9.83 17.74
N PHE A 39 22.54 -9.96 16.44
CA PHE A 39 21.50 -10.08 15.41
C PHE A 39 20.64 -11.35 15.49
N MET A 40 20.98 -12.33 16.33
CA MET A 40 20.17 -13.54 16.55
C MET A 40 19.09 -13.38 17.62
N GLY A 41 18.94 -12.20 18.24
CA GLY A 41 17.83 -11.89 19.15
C GLY A 41 17.75 -12.79 20.38
N LYS A 42 18.91 -13.15 20.95
CA LYS A 42 19.00 -13.83 22.25
C LYS A 42 19.04 -12.79 23.39
N GLU A 43 18.91 -13.27 24.62
CA GLU A 43 19.13 -12.43 25.81
C GLU A 43 20.52 -11.78 25.78
N ASP A 44 20.64 -10.58 26.32
CA ASP A 44 21.90 -9.82 26.32
C ASP A 44 23.02 -10.58 27.06
N SER A 45 22.67 -11.35 28.09
CA SER A 45 23.55 -12.25 28.84
C SER A 45 24.19 -13.36 27.99
N MET A 46 23.54 -13.73 26.88
CA MET A 46 23.96 -14.77 25.94
C MET A 46 24.40 -14.20 24.58
N SER A 47 24.57 -12.89 24.46
CA SER A 47 24.82 -12.21 23.19
C SER A 47 26.14 -11.43 23.16
N TYR A 48 26.73 -11.29 21.98
CA TYR A 48 27.88 -10.42 21.73
C TYR A 48 27.64 -9.52 20.52
N LYS A 49 28.14 -8.28 20.58
CA LYS A 49 28.07 -7.32 19.47
C LYS A 49 28.90 -7.83 18.29
N SER A 50 28.25 -8.19 17.17
CA SER A 50 28.96 -8.71 16.01
C SER A 50 29.50 -7.59 15.13
N GLU A 51 30.82 -7.53 14.92
CA GLU A 51 31.47 -6.53 14.07
C GLU A 51 31.39 -6.83 12.56
N LYS A 52 30.82 -7.99 12.19
CA LYS A 52 30.59 -8.41 10.80
C LYS A 52 29.40 -7.66 10.18
N ILE A 53 29.30 -7.71 8.85
CA ILE A 53 28.27 -7.00 8.07
C ILE A 53 26.85 -7.24 8.57
N LEU A 54 26.49 -8.47 8.94
CA LEU A 54 25.16 -8.80 9.47
C LEU A 54 24.85 -8.11 10.81
N GLY A 55 25.82 -8.02 11.71
CA GLY A 55 25.64 -7.30 12.97
C GLY A 55 25.56 -5.79 12.77
N ARG A 56 26.38 -5.24 11.87
CA ARG A 56 26.30 -3.82 11.49
C ARG A 56 24.92 -3.48 10.91
N LEU A 57 24.48 -4.25 9.92
CA LEU A 57 23.18 -4.08 9.27
C LEU A 57 22.02 -4.24 10.26
N TYR A 58 22.05 -5.26 11.11
CA TYR A 58 21.04 -5.46 12.15
C TYR A 58 20.93 -4.25 13.08
N ARG A 59 22.06 -3.70 13.55
CA ARG A 59 22.05 -2.53 14.42
C ARG A 59 21.57 -1.28 13.69
N SER A 60 22.02 -1.02 12.47
CA SER A 60 21.53 0.13 11.67
C SER A 60 20.04 0.05 11.37
N ILE A 61 19.50 -1.14 11.05
CA ILE A 61 18.05 -1.33 10.87
C ILE A 61 17.32 -1.17 12.21
N LYS A 62 17.86 -1.74 13.30
CA LYS A 62 17.26 -1.63 14.63
C LYS A 62 17.20 -0.17 15.07
N GLU A 63 18.30 0.58 14.97
CA GLU A 63 18.39 2.02 15.24
C GLU A 63 17.37 2.81 14.41
N ALA A 64 17.27 2.54 13.09
CA ALA A 64 16.27 3.16 12.21
C ALA A 64 14.81 2.72 12.48
N SER A 65 14.59 1.63 13.21
CA SER A 65 13.25 1.12 13.58
C SER A 65 12.91 1.34 15.06
N SER A 66 13.88 1.84 15.86
CA SER A 66 13.78 2.02 17.31
C SER A 66 14.05 3.45 17.77
N GLY A 67 14.53 4.33 16.88
CA GLY A 67 14.06 5.71 16.94
C GLY A 67 12.54 5.69 16.83
N ASP A 68 11.88 6.48 17.65
CA ASP A 68 10.44 6.43 17.78
C ASP A 68 9.76 6.67 16.43
N LEU A 69 9.20 5.61 15.86
CA LEU A 69 8.06 5.71 14.94
C LEU A 69 6.80 6.07 15.75
N GLU A 70 6.92 7.11 16.59
CA GLU A 70 5.82 7.85 17.22
C GLU A 70 5.07 8.61 16.12
N SER A 71 4.33 7.89 15.27
CA SER A 71 3.38 8.49 14.33
C SER A 71 3.97 9.57 13.39
N GLU A 72 5.30 9.67 13.25
CA GLU A 72 5.91 10.65 12.37
C GLU A 72 5.53 10.30 10.94
N GLU A 73 4.83 11.24 10.30
CA GLU A 73 4.12 11.07 9.03
C GLU A 73 2.85 10.19 9.08
N THR A 74 1.98 10.43 10.07
CA THR A 74 0.58 10.72 9.70
C THR A 74 0.59 11.92 8.76
N CYS A 75 0.84 11.68 7.46
CA CYS A 75 0.89 12.69 6.42
C CYS A 75 -0.43 13.45 6.43
N THR A 76 -0.43 14.66 6.99
CA THR A 76 -1.67 15.40 7.14
C THR A 76 -2.05 15.92 5.76
N LEU A 77 -3.34 15.90 5.43
CA LEU A 77 -3.84 16.47 4.17
C LEU A 77 -3.51 17.97 4.00
N SER A 78 -3.02 18.63 5.05
CA SER A 78 -2.56 20.03 5.01
C SER A 78 -1.17 20.18 4.38
N ASP A 79 -0.34 19.13 4.43
CA ASP A 79 1.05 19.15 3.96
C ASP A 79 1.19 18.64 2.51
N LEU A 80 0.13 18.05 1.96
CA LEU A 80 0.13 17.49 0.61
C LEU A 80 -0.01 18.59 -0.46
N PRO A 81 0.94 18.71 -1.40
CA PRO A 81 0.84 19.70 -2.48
C PRO A 81 -0.32 19.33 -3.41
N TYR A 82 -1.27 20.24 -3.53
CA TYR A 82 -2.41 20.10 -4.43
C TYR A 82 -2.01 20.46 -5.87
N ASP A 83 -2.26 19.55 -6.82
CA ASP A 83 -1.89 19.68 -8.22
C ASP A 83 -3.05 20.26 -9.05
N THR A 84 -2.99 21.57 -9.30
CA THR A 84 -4.02 22.27 -10.09
C THR A 84 -4.11 21.81 -11.55
N ASP A 85 -3.08 21.15 -12.10
CA ASP A 85 -3.15 20.63 -13.47
C ASP A 85 -4.15 19.46 -13.61
N LEU A 86 -4.58 18.87 -12.49
CA LEU A 86 -5.60 17.83 -12.46
C LEU A 86 -7.03 18.40 -12.39
N GLU A 87 -7.21 19.72 -12.41
CA GLU A 87 -8.51 20.38 -12.52
C GLU A 87 -8.97 20.48 -13.99
N VAL A 88 -10.14 19.90 -14.28
CA VAL A 88 -10.75 19.92 -15.62
C VAL A 88 -12.02 20.77 -15.60
N PRO A 89 -12.21 21.73 -16.52
CA PRO A 89 -13.47 22.46 -16.66
C PRO A 89 -14.67 21.50 -16.81
N GLY A 90 -15.74 21.73 -16.05
CA GLY A 90 -16.92 20.84 -15.99
C GLY A 90 -16.85 19.75 -14.90
N ALA A 91 -15.73 19.58 -14.20
CA ALA A 91 -15.66 18.69 -13.02
C ALA A 91 -16.62 19.11 -11.89
N SER A 92 -16.98 20.40 -11.80
CA SER A 92 -17.88 20.97 -10.80
C SER A 92 -19.21 20.23 -10.66
N ASP A 93 -19.78 19.79 -11.79
CA ASP A 93 -21.09 19.13 -11.83
C ASP A 93 -21.04 17.73 -11.17
N PHE A 94 -19.87 17.10 -11.19
CA PHE A 94 -19.62 15.77 -10.61
C PHE A 94 -19.18 15.81 -9.13
N LEU A 95 -18.85 16.98 -8.57
CA LEU A 95 -18.31 17.10 -7.20
C LEU A 95 -19.24 16.54 -6.12
N SER A 96 -20.55 16.72 -6.26
CA SER A 96 -21.53 16.22 -5.28
C SER A 96 -21.56 14.69 -5.25
N ASN A 97 -21.62 14.06 -6.44
CA ASN A 97 -21.58 12.61 -6.59
C ASN A 97 -20.22 12.03 -6.15
N ALA A 98 -19.11 12.70 -6.52
CA ALA A 98 -17.77 12.33 -6.11
C ALA A 98 -17.61 12.34 -4.58
N TRP A 99 -18.17 13.35 -3.89
CA TRP A 99 -18.17 13.41 -2.42
C TRP A 99 -18.91 12.25 -1.79
N GLN A 100 -20.11 11.92 -2.28
CA GLN A 100 -20.89 10.78 -1.78
C GLN A 100 -20.16 9.45 -2.02
N CYS A 101 -19.53 9.27 -3.18
CA CYS A 101 -18.68 8.12 -3.47
C CYS A 101 -17.48 8.04 -2.53
N LYS A 102 -16.79 9.16 -2.25
CA LYS A 102 -15.68 9.23 -1.29
C LYS A 102 -16.13 8.77 0.10
N CYS A 103 -17.21 9.33 0.65
CA CYS A 103 -17.69 8.95 1.99
C CYS A 103 -18.06 7.46 2.06
N SER A 104 -18.68 6.91 1.03
CA SER A 104 -18.99 5.47 0.93
C SER A 104 -17.71 4.62 0.91
N TYR A 105 -16.72 5.02 0.09
CA TYR A 105 -15.43 4.33 -0.01
C TYR A 105 -14.68 4.32 1.31
N GLU A 106 -14.58 5.47 1.97
CA GLU A 106 -13.89 5.62 3.25
C GLU A 106 -14.57 4.79 4.34
N ALA A 107 -15.91 4.76 4.40
CA ALA A 107 -16.65 3.91 5.32
C ALA A 107 -16.36 2.41 5.11
N GLN A 108 -16.40 1.93 3.86
CA GLN A 108 -16.10 0.54 3.54
C GLN A 108 -14.63 0.17 3.83
N LEU A 109 -13.68 1.06 3.47
CA LEU A 109 -12.25 0.89 3.75
C LEU A 109 -11.97 0.87 5.26
N ASN A 110 -12.59 1.76 6.03
CA ASN A 110 -12.47 1.79 7.49
C ASN A 110 -13.04 0.51 8.13
N ALA A 111 -14.19 0.02 7.66
CA ALA A 111 -14.75 -1.25 8.10
C ALA A 111 -13.79 -2.43 7.84
N LEU A 112 -13.14 -2.46 6.67
CA LEU A 112 -12.16 -3.47 6.30
C LEU A 112 -10.92 -3.43 7.22
N LEU A 113 -10.32 -2.24 7.42
CA LEU A 113 -9.17 -2.06 8.32
C LEU A 113 -9.51 -2.49 9.76
N ASN A 114 -10.67 -2.08 10.26
CA ASN A 114 -11.17 -2.41 11.60
C ASN A 114 -11.47 -3.90 11.80
N GLN A 115 -11.94 -4.60 10.76
CA GLN A 115 -12.20 -6.03 10.77
C GLN A 115 -10.91 -6.85 10.88
N TYR A 116 -9.89 -6.51 10.09
CA TYR A 116 -8.62 -7.26 10.05
C TYR A 116 -7.55 -6.74 11.03
N LYS A 117 -7.87 -5.68 11.79
CA LYS A 117 -6.96 -5.00 12.73
C LYS A 117 -5.68 -4.49 12.05
N VAL A 118 -5.83 -3.97 10.84
CA VAL A 118 -4.76 -3.29 10.10
C VAL A 118 -4.78 -1.81 10.43
N ARG A 119 -3.61 -1.24 10.73
CA ARG A 119 -3.49 0.14 11.24
C ARG A 119 -3.66 1.20 10.16
N THR A 120 -3.09 0.97 8.98
CA THR A 120 -2.97 2.01 7.95
C THR A 120 -3.55 1.58 6.60
N GLU A 121 -4.02 2.55 5.82
CA GLU A 121 -4.37 2.36 4.41
C GLU A 121 -3.12 1.97 3.58
N ALA A 122 -1.95 2.53 3.90
CA ALA A 122 -0.70 2.27 3.19
C ALA A 122 -0.32 0.78 3.17
N GLU A 123 -0.46 0.07 4.31
CA GLU A 123 -0.26 -1.39 4.39
C GLU A 123 -1.13 -2.17 3.41
N LEU A 124 -2.35 -1.70 3.15
CA LEU A 124 -3.30 -2.34 2.26
C LEU A 124 -3.00 -2.02 0.79
N VAL A 125 -2.76 -0.75 0.48
CA VAL A 125 -2.45 -0.27 -0.89
C VAL A 125 -1.14 -0.85 -1.41
N THR A 126 -0.13 -0.99 -0.55
CA THR A 126 1.19 -1.58 -0.87
C THR A 126 1.20 -3.11 -0.79
N GLU A 127 0.09 -3.74 -0.37
CA GLU A 127 -0.01 -5.15 0.00
C GLU A 127 0.99 -5.62 1.08
N HIS A 128 1.65 -4.68 1.78
CA HIS A 128 2.71 -4.96 2.75
C HIS A 128 2.20 -4.85 4.19
N ILE A 129 1.28 -5.73 4.56
CA ILE A 129 0.64 -5.71 5.89
C ILE A 129 1.60 -6.28 6.96
N TRP A 130 1.97 -5.45 7.94
CA TRP A 130 2.81 -5.81 9.09
C TRP A 130 2.05 -5.76 10.43
N SER A 131 0.94 -5.04 10.51
CA SER A 131 0.17 -4.83 11.74
C SER A 131 -0.77 -5.99 12.13
N LEU A 132 -0.86 -7.04 11.30
CA LEU A 132 -1.68 -8.23 11.58
C LEU A 132 -1.36 -8.88 12.94
N PRO A 133 -2.37 -9.31 13.72
CA PRO A 133 -2.13 -10.03 14.96
C PRO A 133 -1.31 -11.30 14.76
N LYS A 134 -0.47 -11.64 15.75
CA LYS A 134 0.44 -12.79 15.69
C LYS A 134 -0.34 -14.11 15.77
N TYR A 135 -0.57 -14.74 14.60
CA TYR A 135 -1.13 -16.08 14.47
C TYR A 135 -0.08 -17.09 13.99
N ASN A 136 -0.47 -18.36 13.80
CA ASN A 136 0.39 -19.30 13.07
C ASN A 136 0.50 -18.90 11.59
N SER A 137 1.64 -19.24 10.97
CA SER A 137 1.99 -18.76 9.62
C SER A 137 0.92 -19.05 8.56
N ARG A 138 0.24 -20.20 8.65
CA ARG A 138 -0.87 -20.56 7.76
C ARG A 138 -2.07 -19.61 7.89
N LYS A 139 -2.60 -19.43 9.11
CA LYS A 139 -3.74 -18.50 9.33
C LYS A 139 -3.40 -17.06 8.96
N GLN A 140 -2.16 -16.63 9.22
CA GLN A 140 -1.70 -15.30 8.82
C GLN A 140 -1.67 -15.14 7.29
N GLY A 141 -1.22 -16.16 6.55
CA GLY A 141 -1.31 -16.21 5.09
C GLY A 141 -2.75 -16.14 4.60
N ASP A 142 -3.63 -17.03 5.10
CA ASP A 142 -5.05 -17.07 4.73
C ASP A 142 -5.76 -15.72 5.00
N MET A 143 -5.43 -15.05 6.12
CA MET A 143 -5.97 -13.72 6.45
C MET A 143 -5.46 -12.63 5.51
N LYS A 144 -4.17 -12.62 5.19
CA LYS A 144 -3.58 -11.67 4.24
C LYS A 144 -4.20 -11.80 2.85
N GLU A 145 -4.41 -13.03 2.39
CA GLU A 145 -5.06 -13.31 1.10
C GLU A 145 -6.52 -12.82 1.08
N ARG A 146 -7.31 -13.12 2.11
CA ARG A 146 -8.69 -12.65 2.22
C ARG A 146 -8.79 -11.12 2.24
N LEU A 147 -7.93 -10.46 3.00
CA LEU A 147 -7.88 -9.00 3.06
C LEU A 147 -7.51 -8.39 1.70
N LYS A 148 -6.51 -8.94 1.02
CA LYS A 148 -6.14 -8.53 -0.35
C LYS A 148 -7.33 -8.71 -1.32
N ASN A 149 -7.99 -9.87 -1.29
CA ASN A 149 -9.13 -10.15 -2.17
C ASN A 149 -10.30 -9.19 -1.91
N ALA A 150 -10.59 -8.86 -0.65
CA ALA A 150 -11.63 -7.91 -0.27
C ALA A 150 -11.30 -6.47 -0.72
N TYR A 151 -10.05 -6.02 -0.57
CA TYR A 151 -9.62 -4.72 -1.10
C TYR A 151 -9.65 -4.66 -2.64
N CYS A 152 -9.24 -5.74 -3.31
CA CYS A 152 -9.39 -5.85 -4.76
C CYS A 152 -10.86 -5.83 -5.21
N ALA A 153 -11.80 -6.36 -4.42
CA ALA A 153 -13.23 -6.27 -4.68
C ALA A 153 -13.73 -4.83 -4.51
N LEU A 154 -13.39 -4.17 -3.39
CA LEU A 154 -13.70 -2.75 -3.14
C LEU A 154 -13.21 -1.84 -4.29
N ARG A 155 -11.95 -2.01 -4.72
CA ARG A 155 -11.41 -1.22 -5.84
C ARG A 155 -12.15 -1.48 -7.15
N LYS A 156 -12.61 -2.71 -7.42
CA LYS A 156 -13.41 -3.06 -8.60
C LYS A 156 -14.83 -2.49 -8.55
N GLU A 157 -15.47 -2.50 -7.38
CA GLU A 157 -16.79 -1.90 -7.16
C GLU A 157 -16.75 -0.41 -7.49
N PHE A 158 -15.83 0.34 -6.88
CA PHE A 158 -15.71 1.78 -7.12
C PHE A 158 -15.19 2.13 -8.52
N ARG A 159 -14.38 1.26 -9.14
CA ARG A 159 -14.09 1.36 -10.58
C ARG A 159 -15.37 1.24 -11.41
N GLY A 160 -16.24 0.29 -11.08
CA GLY A 160 -17.54 0.11 -11.72
C GLY A 160 -18.47 1.30 -11.54
N ILE A 161 -18.55 1.89 -10.34
CA ILE A 161 -19.32 3.12 -10.05
C ILE A 161 -18.75 4.33 -10.82
N PHE A 162 -17.43 4.39 -10.99
CA PHE A 162 -16.79 5.39 -11.82
C PHE A 162 -17.14 5.21 -13.31
N GLU A 163 -17.07 3.99 -13.81
CA GLU A 163 -17.34 3.64 -15.21
C GLU A 163 -18.84 3.62 -15.55
N SER A 164 -19.74 3.49 -14.56
CA SER A 164 -21.17 3.70 -14.76
C SER A 164 -21.43 5.17 -15.07
N ILE A 165 -21.77 5.41 -16.34
CA ILE A 165 -22.27 6.69 -16.83
C ILE A 165 -23.80 6.66 -16.72
N GLU A 166 -24.38 7.58 -15.95
CA GLU A 166 -25.82 7.87 -15.93
C GLU A 166 -26.25 8.63 -17.20
N THR A 167 -26.01 8.04 -18.37
CA THR A 167 -26.57 8.56 -19.62
C THR A 167 -27.66 7.63 -20.09
N ASP A 168 -28.88 8.02 -19.73
CA ASP A 168 -30.04 7.68 -20.52
C ASP A 168 -29.79 8.12 -21.97
N GLN A 169 -29.65 7.15 -22.87
CA GLN A 169 -29.80 7.30 -24.32
C GLN A 169 -28.77 8.21 -25.02
N THR A 170 -27.67 7.63 -25.52
CA THR A 170 -27.17 7.82 -26.92
C THR A 170 -25.86 7.06 -27.16
N GLU A 171 -25.57 6.75 -28.42
CA GLU A 171 -24.26 6.23 -28.86
C GLU A 171 -23.20 7.35 -28.85
N ILE A 172 -22.78 7.77 -27.66
CA ILE A 172 -21.74 8.79 -27.48
C ILE A 172 -20.40 8.24 -27.99
N SER A 173 -19.69 9.05 -28.79
CA SER A 173 -18.31 8.75 -29.24
C SER A 173 -17.39 8.48 -28.05
N ASP A 174 -16.44 7.55 -28.20
CA ASP A 174 -15.50 7.19 -27.13
C ASP A 174 -14.68 8.40 -26.66
N ASP A 175 -14.42 9.38 -27.54
CA ASP A 175 -13.75 10.65 -27.25
C ASP A 175 -14.52 11.50 -26.23
N GLU A 176 -15.84 11.53 -26.34
CA GLU A 176 -16.71 12.35 -25.49
C GLU A 176 -16.99 11.63 -24.16
N LYS A 177 -17.14 10.30 -24.18
CA LYS A 177 -17.12 9.48 -22.95
C LYS A 177 -15.82 9.70 -22.17
N ASN A 178 -14.68 9.72 -22.86
CA ASN A 178 -13.38 9.96 -22.25
C ASN A 178 -13.29 11.34 -21.57
N ARG A 179 -13.86 12.39 -22.17
CA ARG A 179 -13.94 13.73 -21.54
C ARG A 179 -14.81 13.70 -20.29
N VAL A 180 -15.95 13.02 -20.32
CA VAL A 180 -16.82 12.83 -19.14
C VAL A 180 -16.06 12.09 -18.02
N TYR A 181 -15.31 11.04 -18.34
CA TYR A 181 -14.46 10.36 -17.36
C TYR A 181 -13.34 11.25 -16.84
N GLU A 182 -12.70 12.08 -17.67
CA GLU A 182 -11.69 13.04 -17.19
C GLU A 182 -12.30 14.08 -16.24
N MET A 183 -13.52 14.58 -16.50
CA MET A 183 -14.26 15.45 -15.56
C MET A 183 -14.60 14.72 -14.25
N LYS A 184 -15.09 13.47 -14.30
CA LYS A 184 -15.34 12.64 -13.11
C LYS A 184 -14.06 12.37 -12.31
N ALA A 185 -12.93 12.07 -12.97
CA ALA A 185 -11.65 11.82 -12.32
C ALA A 185 -11.10 13.07 -11.63
N SER A 186 -11.19 14.23 -12.29
CA SER A 186 -10.85 15.52 -11.70
C SER A 186 -11.70 15.84 -10.45
N ALA A 187 -13.01 15.56 -10.50
CA ALA A 187 -13.88 15.71 -9.34
C ALA A 187 -13.48 14.77 -8.18
N TRP A 188 -13.12 13.51 -8.48
CA TRP A 188 -12.64 12.54 -7.48
C TRP A 188 -11.30 12.97 -6.85
N TYR A 189 -10.38 13.54 -7.64
CA TYR A 189 -9.13 14.12 -7.14
C TYR A 189 -9.40 15.33 -6.22
N GLN A 190 -10.27 16.26 -6.65
CA GLN A 190 -10.67 17.43 -5.87
C GLN A 190 -11.25 17.06 -4.50
N VAL A 191 -12.19 16.12 -4.42
CA VAL A 191 -12.80 15.75 -3.12
C VAL A 191 -11.85 15.04 -2.15
N THR A 192 -10.77 14.43 -2.64
CA THR A 192 -9.72 13.83 -1.81
C THR A 192 -8.68 14.85 -1.36
N TYR A 193 -8.13 15.65 -2.28
CA TYR A 193 -6.91 16.44 -2.03
C TYR A 193 -7.12 17.95 -1.89
N HIS A 194 -8.19 18.53 -2.45
CA HIS A 194 -8.32 19.99 -2.44
C HIS A 194 -8.59 20.51 -1.01
N PRO A 195 -7.85 21.52 -0.49
CA PRO A 195 -7.91 21.94 0.91
C PRO A 195 -9.31 22.22 1.50
N LYS A 196 -10.23 22.80 0.72
CA LYS A 196 -11.65 22.97 1.11
C LYS A 196 -12.37 21.64 1.45
N TRP A 197 -12.14 20.59 0.66
CA TRP A 197 -12.78 19.28 0.85
C TRP A 197 -12.09 18.47 1.95
N VAL A 198 -10.78 18.64 2.10
CA VAL A 198 -9.99 18.17 3.25
C VAL A 198 -10.57 18.71 4.56
N GLN A 199 -10.73 20.03 4.64
CA GLN A 199 -11.26 20.73 5.82
C GLN A 199 -12.69 20.25 6.14
N LYS A 200 -13.57 20.17 5.13
CA LYS A 200 -14.92 19.61 5.26
C LYS A 200 -14.92 18.14 5.74
N SER A 201 -13.93 17.34 5.33
CA SER A 201 -13.76 15.95 5.81
C SER A 201 -13.44 15.91 7.29
N ARG A 202 -12.57 16.83 7.77
CA ARG A 202 -12.25 16.96 9.20
C ARG A 202 -13.44 17.44 10.01
N GLU A 203 -14.19 18.43 9.52
CA GLU A 203 -15.39 18.97 10.18
C GLU A 203 -16.53 17.94 10.31
N MET A 204 -16.58 16.92 9.46
CA MET A 204 -17.51 15.79 9.60
C MET A 204 -17.05 14.70 10.58
N LEU A 205 -15.77 14.70 11.00
CA LEU A 205 -15.29 13.85 12.08
C LEU A 205 -15.32 14.65 13.39
N GLU A 206 -16.34 14.37 14.20
CA GLU A 206 -16.55 15.00 15.51
C GLU A 206 -15.43 14.70 16.53
N PRO A 207 -15.29 15.51 17.61
CA PRO A 207 -14.02 15.70 18.32
C PRO A 207 -13.65 14.62 19.35
N GLU A 208 -13.87 13.34 19.06
CA GLU A 208 -13.43 12.22 19.91
C GLU A 208 -11.94 11.84 19.73
N GLY A 209 -11.05 12.82 19.88
CA GLY A 209 -9.63 12.64 20.26
C GLY A 209 -8.66 11.93 19.31
N GLU A 210 -9.12 11.07 18.40
CA GLU A 210 -8.31 10.39 17.39
C GLU A 210 -8.52 11.06 16.02
N GLU A 211 -7.52 11.82 15.57
CA GLU A 211 -7.45 12.25 14.17
C GLU A 211 -7.39 10.99 13.28
N MET A 212 -8.50 10.60 12.64
CA MET A 212 -8.42 9.51 11.67
C MET A 212 -7.48 9.91 10.53
N PRO A 213 -6.43 9.12 10.24
CA PRO A 213 -5.53 9.44 9.16
C PRO A 213 -6.29 9.41 7.84
N ALA A 214 -6.07 10.45 7.05
CA ALA A 214 -6.65 10.68 5.75
C ALA A 214 -6.64 9.43 4.85
N ARG A 215 -7.71 9.26 4.05
CA ARG A 215 -7.76 8.22 3.03
C ARG A 215 -7.42 8.81 1.67
N LEU A 216 -6.30 8.35 1.12
CA LEU A 216 -5.67 8.91 -0.06
C LEU A 216 -5.98 8.09 -1.32
N SER A 217 -6.29 6.79 -1.18
CA SER A 217 -6.37 5.88 -2.33
C SER A 217 -7.60 6.06 -3.24
N PHE A 218 -8.66 6.72 -2.76
CA PHE A 218 -9.92 6.90 -3.51
C PHE A 218 -9.72 7.55 -4.88
N ALA A 219 -9.00 8.68 -4.94
CA ALA A 219 -8.72 9.39 -6.19
C ALA A 219 -7.87 8.57 -7.19
N TRP A 220 -7.07 7.60 -6.71
CA TRP A 220 -6.22 6.75 -7.55
C TRP A 220 -6.94 5.51 -8.11
N ILE A 221 -8.24 5.39 -7.88
CA ILE A 221 -9.08 4.37 -8.54
C ILE A 221 -9.12 4.62 -10.07
N PRO A 222 -9.48 5.83 -10.56
CA PRO A 222 -9.39 6.23 -11.97
C PRO A 222 -8.02 6.82 -12.37
N VAL A 223 -6.91 6.21 -11.94
CA VAL A 223 -5.54 6.71 -12.22
C VAL A 223 -5.25 6.82 -13.73
N ASP A 224 -5.88 5.99 -14.56
CA ASP A 224 -5.84 6.02 -16.02
C ASP A 224 -6.29 7.38 -16.58
N TYR A 225 -7.37 7.95 -16.03
CA TYR A 225 -7.88 9.26 -16.45
C TYR A 225 -7.09 10.42 -15.85
N LEU A 226 -6.64 10.31 -14.59
CA LEU A 226 -5.78 11.34 -13.98
C LEU A 226 -4.48 11.56 -14.76
N VAL A 227 -3.82 10.47 -15.21
CA VAL A 227 -2.59 10.63 -16.00
C VAL A 227 -2.89 11.19 -17.40
N ARG A 228 -4.04 10.88 -18.02
CA ARG A 228 -4.45 11.51 -19.29
C ARG A 228 -4.62 13.03 -19.16
N ILE A 229 -5.22 13.50 -18.06
CA ILE A 229 -5.34 14.93 -17.76
C ILE A 229 -3.94 15.55 -17.65
N LYS A 230 -3.05 14.96 -16.83
CA LYS A 230 -1.68 15.48 -16.62
C LYS A 230 -0.82 15.48 -17.90
N ILE A 231 -0.98 14.47 -18.78
CA ILE A 231 -0.35 14.43 -20.10
C ILE A 231 -0.87 15.59 -20.97
N ARG A 232 -2.17 15.85 -20.99
CA ARG A 232 -2.76 16.95 -21.77
C ARG A 232 -2.27 18.32 -21.30
N CYS A 233 -2.17 18.55 -19.99
CA CYS A 233 -1.73 19.83 -19.43
C CYS A 233 -0.25 20.15 -19.68
N ARG A 234 0.61 19.15 -19.94
CA ARG A 234 2.05 19.34 -20.24
C ARG A 234 2.37 19.72 -21.70
N GLY A 235 1.41 19.60 -22.63
CA GLY A 235 1.49 20.19 -23.98
C GLY A 235 1.57 19.22 -25.18
N ASP A 236 0.87 19.59 -26.25
CA ASP A 236 1.03 19.17 -27.65
C ASP A 236 1.07 17.67 -28.01
N VAL A 237 0.11 16.90 -27.50
CA VAL A 237 -0.38 15.70 -28.21
C VAL A 237 -1.88 15.80 -28.45
N LYS A 238 -2.29 15.96 -29.73
CA LYS A 238 -3.63 15.57 -30.15
C LYS A 238 -3.75 14.06 -29.95
N VAL A 239 -4.40 13.64 -28.87
CA VAL A 239 -4.65 12.24 -28.55
C VAL A 239 -5.63 11.69 -29.58
N ASP A 240 -5.10 11.04 -30.62
CA ASP A 240 -5.88 10.35 -31.64
C ASP A 240 -6.23 8.94 -31.13
N CYS A 241 -7.50 8.55 -31.20
CA CYS A 241 -8.11 7.66 -30.22
C CYS A 241 -7.93 6.16 -30.50
N ARG A 242 -6.70 5.70 -30.72
CA ARG A 242 -6.38 4.28 -31.02
C ARG A 242 -5.36 3.65 -30.05
N ARG A 243 -5.85 3.43 -28.83
CA ARG A 243 -5.42 2.45 -27.78
C ARG A 243 -4.15 2.78 -26.97
N PRO A 244 -3.38 1.79 -26.43
CA PRO A 244 -2.87 1.54 -25.05
C PRO A 244 -2.59 2.69 -24.04
N VAL A 245 -3.34 3.79 -24.12
CA VAL A 245 -3.07 5.18 -23.70
C VAL A 245 -2.43 6.09 -24.79
N GLU A 246 -1.66 5.71 -25.82
CA GLU A 246 -0.98 4.44 -26.21
C GLU A 246 0.07 3.95 -25.21
N ARG A 247 0.44 4.84 -24.30
CA ARG A 247 1.70 4.88 -23.62
C ARG A 247 1.47 5.80 -22.40
N LEU A 248 2.06 5.51 -21.24
CA LEU A 248 2.09 6.38 -20.05
C LEU A 248 3.41 7.17 -19.79
N ALA A 249 4.22 7.66 -20.74
CA ALA A 249 4.30 7.36 -22.17
C ALA A 249 5.09 6.04 -22.36
N ALA A 250 6.41 6.17 -22.52
CA ALA A 250 7.35 5.11 -22.17
C ALA A 250 7.92 5.40 -20.76
N TYR A 251 7.01 5.69 -19.81
CA TYR A 251 7.25 6.38 -18.52
C TYR A 251 7.66 7.86 -18.69
N ILE A 252 6.83 8.75 -18.17
CA ILE A 252 7.08 10.17 -17.77
C ILE A 252 8.46 10.74 -18.14
N SER A 253 8.52 11.76 -19.02
CA SER A 253 9.74 12.57 -19.24
C SER A 253 10.03 13.51 -18.06
#